data_AF-A0A7Y6ZX01-F1
#
_entry.id   AF-A0A7Y6ZX01-F1
#
_cell.length_a   1.000
_cell.length_b   1.000
_cell.length_c   1.000
_cell.angle_alpha   90.00
_cell.angle_beta   90.00
_cell.angle_gamma   90.00
#
_symmetry.space_group_name_H-M   'P 1'
#
loop_
_entity.id
_entity.type
_entity.pdbx_description
1 polymer ?
#
loop_
_entity_poly.entity_id
_entity_poly.type
_entity_poly.pdbx_seq_one_letter_code
_entity_poly.pdbx_strand_id
1 'polypeptide(L)'
;MLKRISWTLLFFALSTSADEDILSVDRVIPNSIDFAFPNESSIQPEPSDFTVKNFVLMSNDAGGRWAVVTITNEASGSRSLTHKHLMAVVANGQRVSPIEFLQSFRANETLSLTISFGRRKFPLLLVYSRTKD
;
A
#
# COMPACT_ATOMS: atom_id res chain seq x y z
N MET A 1 -61.79 -32.86 0.04
CA MET A 1 -61.01 -32.17 1.10
C MET A 1 -59.72 -31.65 0.48
N LEU A 2 -59.74 -30.36 0.10
CA LEU A 2 -58.64 -29.64 -0.52
C LEU A 2 -57.84 -28.95 0.59
N LYS A 3 -56.51 -29.07 0.66
CA LYS A 3 -55.62 -27.97 1.11
C LYS A 3 -54.12 -28.28 0.94
N ARG A 4 -53.59 -27.66 -0.12
CA ARG A 4 -52.37 -26.84 -0.14
C ARG A 4 -51.03 -27.56 0.02
N ILE A 5 -50.56 -28.06 -1.11
CA ILE A 5 -49.15 -27.92 -1.50
C ILE A 5 -48.86 -26.41 -1.53
N SER A 6 -48.09 -25.90 -0.55
CA SER A 6 -47.63 -24.51 -0.54
C SER A 6 -46.14 -24.47 -0.81
N TRP A 7 -45.86 -24.31 -2.09
CA TRP A 7 -44.62 -23.83 -2.68
C TRP A 7 -44.10 -22.61 -1.89
N THR A 8 -42.96 -22.73 -1.23
CA THR A 8 -42.18 -21.56 -0.80
C THR A 8 -40.69 -21.88 -0.88
N LEU A 9 -40.21 -22.10 -2.12
CA LEU A 9 -38.80 -22.00 -2.43
C LEU A 9 -38.47 -20.50 -2.43
N LEU A 10 -38.08 -19.97 -1.27
CA LEU A 10 -37.65 -18.59 -1.10
C LEU A 10 -36.33 -18.42 -1.87
N PHE A 11 -36.42 -17.84 -3.07
CA PHE A 11 -35.26 -17.38 -3.83
C PHE A 11 -34.55 -16.28 -3.05
N PHE A 12 -33.54 -16.65 -2.28
CA PHE A 12 -32.58 -15.70 -1.72
C PHE A 12 -31.62 -15.32 -2.86
N ALA A 13 -31.95 -14.26 -3.59
CA ALA A 13 -31.03 -13.67 -4.56
C ALA A 13 -29.91 -12.99 -3.78
N LEU A 14 -28.82 -13.72 -3.51
CA LEU A 14 -27.56 -13.15 -3.06
C LEU A 14 -27.01 -12.28 -4.19
N SER A 15 -27.30 -10.98 -4.13
CA SER A 15 -26.64 -9.99 -4.97
C SER A 15 -25.22 -9.81 -4.44
N THR A 16 -24.30 -10.63 -4.93
CA THR A 16 -22.86 -10.39 -4.73
C THR A 16 -22.47 -9.22 -5.62
N SER A 17 -22.47 -8.00 -5.07
CA SER A 17 -21.74 -6.90 -5.68
C SER A 17 -20.26 -7.19 -5.52
N ALA A 18 -19.61 -7.64 -6.59
CA ALA A 18 -18.17 -7.58 -6.69
C ALA A 18 -17.81 -6.08 -6.69
N ASP A 19 -17.30 -5.60 -5.56
CA ASP A 19 -16.80 -4.24 -5.44
C ASP A 19 -15.49 -4.19 -6.23
N GLU A 20 -15.57 -3.91 -7.53
CA GLU A 20 -14.42 -3.54 -8.34
C GLU A 20 -14.00 -2.14 -7.91
N ASP A 21 -13.31 -2.10 -6.79
CA ASP A 21 -12.82 -0.93 -6.09
C ASP A 21 -11.80 -0.20 -6.99
N ILE A 22 -12.28 0.67 -7.89
CA ILE A 22 -11.46 1.34 -8.92
C ILE A 22 -10.39 2.19 -8.23
N LEU A 23 -9.12 1.92 -8.55
CA LEU A 23 -8.00 2.72 -8.10
C LEU A 23 -7.89 4.01 -8.91
N SER A 24 -7.88 5.13 -8.21
CA SER A 24 -7.58 6.45 -8.75
C SER A 24 -6.16 6.86 -8.36
N VAL A 25 -5.45 7.51 -9.28
CA VAL A 25 -4.15 8.11 -8.98
C VAL A 25 -4.37 9.39 -8.18
N ASP A 26 -3.77 9.47 -7.00
CA ASP A 26 -3.83 10.66 -6.15
C ASP A 26 -2.99 11.77 -6.80
N ARG A 27 -3.38 13.03 -6.56
CA ARG A 27 -2.67 14.19 -7.12
C ARG A 27 -1.19 14.13 -6.75
N VAL A 28 -0.33 14.21 -7.75
CA VAL A 28 1.12 14.21 -7.56
C VAL A 28 1.52 15.41 -6.71
N ILE A 29 2.01 15.13 -5.51
CA ILE A 29 2.65 16.13 -4.65
C ILE A 29 4.13 16.16 -5.05
N PRO A 30 4.72 17.34 -5.33
CA PRO A 30 6.14 17.43 -5.62
C PRO A 30 6.98 16.81 -4.50
N ASN A 31 7.96 15.98 -4.85
CA ASN A 31 8.89 15.37 -3.89
C ASN A 31 9.75 16.40 -3.13
N SER A 32 9.67 17.68 -3.48
CA SER A 32 10.37 18.79 -2.83
C SER A 32 9.62 19.37 -1.62
N ILE A 33 8.48 18.80 -1.22
CA ILE A 33 7.75 19.23 -0.02
C ILE A 33 8.33 18.50 1.19
N ASP A 34 8.81 19.28 2.16
CA ASP A 34 9.33 18.76 3.41
C ASP A 34 8.22 18.70 4.46
N PHE A 35 7.85 17.50 4.90
CA PHE A 35 6.77 17.28 5.85
C PHE A 35 7.31 17.18 7.29
N ALA A 36 7.13 18.24 8.07
CA ALA A 36 7.61 18.34 9.45
C ALA A 36 6.66 17.73 10.50
N PHE A 37 6.18 16.50 10.28
CA PHE A 37 5.40 15.79 11.30
C PHE A 37 6.29 15.24 12.43
N PRO A 38 5.88 15.35 13.71
CA PRO A 38 6.63 14.78 14.82
C PRO A 38 6.83 13.26 14.67
N ASN A 39 7.90 12.72 15.26
CA ASN A 39 8.20 11.29 15.29
C ASN A 39 8.77 10.85 16.64
N GLU A 40 8.10 11.24 17.73
CA GLU A 40 8.58 10.97 19.10
C GLU A 40 8.88 9.48 19.34
N SER A 41 8.08 8.59 18.75
CA SER A 41 8.27 7.14 18.87
C SER A 41 9.34 6.56 17.92
N SER A 42 10.03 7.42 17.15
CA SER A 42 11.07 7.03 16.20
C SER A 42 10.67 5.89 15.26
N ILE A 43 9.40 5.87 14.83
CA ILE A 43 8.88 4.84 13.94
C ILE A 43 9.50 5.06 12.57
N GLN A 44 10.21 4.07 12.05
CA GLN A 44 10.94 4.11 10.77
C GLN A 44 11.00 2.71 10.15
N PRO A 45 11.19 2.59 8.82
CA PRO A 45 11.53 1.31 8.20
C PRO A 45 12.82 0.73 8.79
N GLU A 46 12.94 -0.60 8.75
CA GLU A 46 14.20 -1.28 9.05
C GLU A 46 15.28 -0.85 8.05
N PRO A 47 16.52 -0.53 8.52
CA PRO A 47 17.62 -0.18 7.64
C PRO A 47 17.91 -1.28 6.61
N SER A 48 18.02 -0.91 5.34
CA SER A 48 18.21 -1.85 4.24
C SER A 48 19.10 -1.29 3.13
N ASP A 49 19.38 -2.11 2.12
CA ASP A 49 20.15 -1.71 0.93
C ASP A 49 19.21 -1.17 -0.16
N PHE A 50 17.93 -0.91 0.16
CA PHE A 50 16.92 -0.48 -0.81
C PHE A 50 16.69 1.03 -0.78
N THR A 51 16.65 1.64 -1.96
CA THR A 51 16.33 3.06 -2.13
C THR A 51 15.04 3.22 -2.93
N VAL A 52 14.05 3.93 -2.37
CA VAL A 52 12.89 4.40 -3.12
C VAL A 52 13.31 5.55 -4.05
N LYS A 53 13.16 5.36 -5.36
CA LYS A 53 13.52 6.37 -6.38
C LYS A 53 12.36 7.29 -6.72
N ASN A 54 11.15 6.74 -6.80
CA ASN A 54 9.92 7.49 -6.98
C ASN A 54 8.73 6.66 -6.47
N PHE A 55 7.58 7.32 -6.36
CA PHE A 55 6.32 6.65 -6.13
C PHE A 55 5.16 7.42 -6.77
N VAL A 56 4.08 6.69 -7.06
CA VAL A 56 2.78 7.24 -7.44
C VAL A 56 1.76 6.72 -6.43
N LEU A 57 1.06 7.63 -5.77
CA LEU A 57 0.07 7.30 -4.75
C LEU A 57 -1.29 7.04 -5.41
N MET A 58 -2.03 6.08 -4.88
CA MET A 58 -3.33 5.68 -5.40
C MET A 58 -4.30 5.37 -4.26
N SER A 59 -5.58 5.60 -4.51
CA SER A 59 -6.63 5.28 -3.55
C SER A 59 -7.95 4.90 -4.21
N ASN A 60 -8.90 4.42 -3.41
CA ASN A 60 -10.28 4.16 -3.83
C ASN A 60 -11.27 4.69 -2.79
N ASP A 61 -12.56 4.61 -3.12
CA ASP A 61 -13.65 5.13 -2.30
C ASP A 61 -13.88 4.32 -1.01
N ALA A 62 -13.49 3.04 -1.00
CA ALA A 62 -13.47 2.21 0.21
C ALA A 62 -12.33 2.58 1.20
N GLY A 63 -11.53 3.61 0.88
CA GLY A 63 -10.43 4.10 1.71
C GLY A 63 -9.17 3.24 1.64
N GLY A 64 -9.07 2.33 0.67
CA GLY A 64 -7.85 1.62 0.39
C GLY A 64 -6.76 2.55 -0.12
N ARG A 65 -5.52 2.28 0.28
CA ARG A 65 -4.33 3.06 -0.10
C ARG A 65 -3.30 2.14 -0.75
N TRP A 66 -2.81 2.55 -1.90
CA TRP A 66 -1.77 1.86 -2.64
C TRP A 66 -0.72 2.86 -3.12
N ALA A 67 0.44 2.34 -3.49
CA ALA A 67 1.43 3.09 -4.21
C ALA A 67 2.09 2.20 -5.26
N VAL A 68 2.33 2.73 -6.47
CA VAL A 68 3.37 2.17 -7.34
C VAL A 68 4.69 2.77 -6.88
N VAL A 69 5.63 1.94 -6.42
CA VAL A 69 6.91 2.38 -5.85
C VAL A 69 8.03 1.84 -6.72
N THR A 70 8.89 2.71 -7.23
CA THR A 70 10.11 2.31 -7.94
C THR A 70 11.26 2.26 -6.96
N ILE A 71 11.90 1.09 -6.86
CA ILE A 71 12.88 0.76 -5.82
C ILE A 71 14.11 0.18 -6.49
N THR A 72 15.29 0.58 -6.02
CA THR A 72 16.58 0.01 -6.42
C THR A 72 17.20 -0.76 -5.26
N ASN A 73 17.74 -1.96 -5.53
CA ASN A 73 18.65 -2.65 -4.62
C ASN A 73 20.08 -2.14 -4.86
N GLU A 74 20.62 -1.35 -3.93
CA GLU A 74 21.96 -0.76 -4.04
C GLU A 74 23.07 -1.75 -3.60
N ALA A 75 22.73 -2.96 -3.17
CA ALA A 75 23.72 -3.97 -2.82
C ALA A 75 24.39 -4.59 -4.05
N SER A 76 25.65 -5.01 -3.87
CA SER A 76 26.41 -5.80 -4.86
C SER A 76 25.89 -7.23 -5.06
N GLY A 77 24.95 -7.69 -4.24
CA GLY A 77 24.34 -9.01 -4.31
C GLY A 77 22.82 -8.95 -4.20
N SER A 78 22.17 -10.08 -4.42
CA SER A 78 20.71 -10.17 -4.32
C SER A 78 20.21 -9.91 -2.91
N ARG A 79 19.03 -9.29 -2.80
CA ARG A 79 18.34 -8.97 -1.55
C ARG A 79 16.84 -9.21 -1.68
N SER A 80 16.21 -9.49 -0.54
CA SER A 80 14.75 -9.60 -0.45
C SER A 80 14.18 -8.35 0.18
N LEU A 81 13.31 -7.66 -0.56
CA LEU A 81 12.50 -6.55 -0.08
C LEU A 81 11.27 -7.10 0.64
N THR A 82 10.96 -6.58 1.83
CA THR A 82 9.76 -6.94 2.61
C THR A 82 9.03 -5.69 3.07
N HIS A 83 7.84 -5.86 3.64
CA HIS A 83 7.05 -4.77 4.22
C HIS A 83 7.78 -3.97 5.31
N LYS A 84 8.82 -4.54 5.92
CA LYS A 84 9.60 -3.87 6.97
C LYS A 84 10.57 -2.82 6.43
N HIS A 85 10.94 -2.91 5.15
CA HIS A 85 11.91 -2.00 4.52
C HIS A 85 11.28 -0.74 3.93
N LEU A 86 9.95 -0.64 3.95
CA LEU A 86 9.20 0.49 3.42
C LEU A 86 8.22 1.03 4.46
N MET A 87 7.96 2.32 4.35
CA MET A 87 6.98 3.00 5.19
C MET A 87 6.35 4.14 4.42
N ALA A 88 5.09 4.44 4.74
CA ALA A 88 4.43 5.63 4.26
C ALA A 88 4.15 6.60 5.40
N VAL A 89 4.10 7.90 5.08
CA VAL A 89 3.54 8.93 5.95
C VAL A 89 2.15 9.27 5.43
N VAL A 90 1.15 9.25 6.31
CA VAL A 90 -0.22 9.70 6.00
C VAL A 90 -0.47 11.13 6.47
N ALA A 91 -1.52 11.77 5.97
CA ALA A 91 -1.78 13.21 6.20
C ALA A 91 -2.00 13.65 7.66
N ASN A 92 -2.18 12.72 8.59
CA ASN A 92 -2.19 13.02 10.03
C ASN A 92 -0.83 12.82 10.72
N GLY A 93 0.24 12.62 9.95
CA GLY A 93 1.61 12.42 10.43
C GLY A 93 1.94 11.00 10.90
N GLN A 94 0.97 10.08 10.89
CA GLN A 94 1.25 8.69 11.25
C GLN A 94 2.13 8.03 10.20
N ARG A 95 2.97 7.11 10.68
CA ARG A 95 3.86 6.28 9.87
C ARG A 95 3.30 4.87 9.82
N VAL A 96 3.06 4.38 8.61
CA VAL A 96 2.36 3.10 8.39
C VAL A 96 3.18 2.19 7.49
N SER A 97 3.33 0.94 7.92
CA SER A 97 3.90 -0.12 7.08
C SER A 97 2.89 -0.59 6.04
N PRO A 98 3.36 -1.05 4.86
CA PRO A 98 2.51 -1.72 3.92
C PRO A 98 2.04 -3.08 4.44
N ILE A 99 1.03 -3.66 3.78
CA ILE A 99 0.63 -5.06 3.98
C ILE A 99 1.83 -5.96 3.65
N GLU A 100 1.93 -7.11 4.31
CA GLU A 100 3.01 -8.07 4.11
C GLU A 100 3.20 -8.44 2.64
N PHE A 101 4.44 -8.35 2.17
CA PHE A 101 4.87 -8.79 0.84
C PHE A 101 6.33 -9.22 0.87
N LEU A 102 6.75 -9.91 -0.19
CA LEU A 102 8.13 -10.32 -0.41
C LEU A 102 8.47 -10.18 -1.90
N GLN A 103 9.58 -9.51 -2.20
CA GLN A 103 10.10 -9.39 -3.57
C GLN A 103 11.62 -9.56 -3.58
N SER A 104 12.12 -10.42 -4.46
CA SER A 104 13.57 -10.56 -4.67
C SER A 104 14.08 -9.56 -5.69
N PHE A 105 15.26 -9.00 -5.43
CA PHE A 105 16.01 -8.13 -6.33
C PHE A 105 17.40 -8.70 -6.57
N ARG A 106 17.87 -8.65 -7.82
CA ARG A 106 19.29 -8.84 -8.15
C ARG A 106 20.09 -7.61 -7.70
N ALA A 107 21.42 -7.74 -7.75
CA ALA A 107 22.32 -6.60 -7.51
C ALA A 107 22.02 -5.44 -8.47
N ASN A 108 21.92 -4.21 -7.96
CA ASN A 108 21.65 -2.99 -8.73
C ASN A 108 20.33 -3.01 -9.54
N GLU A 109 19.43 -3.95 -9.26
CA GLU A 109 18.16 -4.06 -9.97
C GLU A 109 17.19 -2.98 -9.51
N THR A 110 16.45 -2.41 -10.46
CA THR A 110 15.38 -1.45 -10.21
C THR A 110 14.06 -2.01 -10.71
N LEU A 111 13.06 -2.08 -9.83
CA LEU A 111 11.72 -2.57 -10.15
C LEU A 111 10.66 -1.59 -9.64
N SER A 112 9.54 -1.50 -10.35
CA SER A 112 8.33 -0.81 -9.89
C SER A 112 7.32 -1.83 -9.37
N LEU A 113 6.85 -1.66 -8.14
CA LEU A 113 5.93 -2.58 -7.47
C LEU A 113 4.67 -1.84 -7.05
N THR A 114 3.50 -2.47 -7.24
CA THR A 114 2.25 -2.00 -6.64
C THR A 114 2.14 -2.53 -5.22
N ILE A 115 2.18 -1.63 -4.24
CA ILE A 115 2.24 -1.95 -2.81
C ILE A 115 0.97 -1.42 -2.13
N SER A 116 0.31 -2.27 -1.35
CA SER A 116 -0.86 -1.87 -0.55
C SER A 116 -0.46 -1.45 0.86
N PHE A 117 -1.07 -0.37 1.35
CA PHE A 117 -1.02 0.07 2.75
C PHE A 117 -2.32 -0.20 3.50
N GLY A 118 -3.22 -0.98 2.89
CA GLY A 118 -4.53 -1.33 3.43
C GLY A 118 -5.50 -0.14 3.47
N ARG A 119 -6.58 -0.31 4.23
CA ARG A 119 -7.59 0.74 4.42
C ARG A 119 -7.12 1.78 5.43
N ARG A 120 -7.15 3.05 5.05
CA ARG A 120 -6.75 4.21 5.87
C ARG A 120 -7.67 5.40 5.61
N LYS A 121 -8.09 6.05 6.70
CA LYS A 121 -8.89 7.28 6.64
C LYS A 121 -8.15 8.43 5.95
N PHE A 122 -6.86 8.60 6.25
CA PHE A 122 -6.03 9.69 5.71
C PHE A 122 -5.27 9.25 4.46
N PRO A 123 -5.08 10.14 3.46
CA PRO A 123 -4.29 9.84 2.27
C PRO A 123 -2.82 9.64 2.62
N LEU A 124 -2.12 8.89 1.76
CA LEU A 124 -0.66 8.83 1.78
C LEU A 124 -0.11 10.17 1.31
N LEU A 125 1.06 10.57 1.82
CA LEU A 125 1.78 11.76 1.38
C LEU A 125 3.18 11.42 0.85
N LEU A 126 3.81 10.39 1.42
CA LEU A 126 5.17 9.98 1.12
C LEU A 126 5.28 8.46 1.25
N VAL A 127 6.08 7.82 0.41
CA VAL A 127 6.61 6.47 0.62
C VAL A 127 8.13 6.54 0.60
N TYR A 128 8.79 5.93 1.58
CA TYR A 128 10.23 5.98 1.73
C TYR A 128 10.80 4.67 2.28
N SER A 129 12.08 4.46 2.01
CA SER A 129 12.93 3.44 2.64
C SER A 129 13.96 4.12 3.53
N ARG A 130 14.65 3.32 4.35
CA ARG A 130 15.81 3.75 5.12
C ARG A 130 17.04 3.00 4.64
N THR A 131 17.99 3.72 4.06
CA THR A 131 19.29 3.15 3.66
C THR A 131 20.14 2.90 4.90
N LYS A 132 20.97 1.86 4.90
CA LYS A 132 22.02 1.69 5.91
C LYS A 132 23.10 2.75 5.70
N ASP A 133 23.50 3.42 6.78
CA ASP A 133 24.68 4.29 6.81
C ASP A 133 25.98 3.47 6.65
#